data_AF-A0A0G0XMD3-F1
#
_entry.id   AF-A0A0G0XMD3-F1
#
_cell.length_a   1.000
_cell.length_b   1.000
_cell.length_c   1.000
_cell.angle_alpha   90.00
_cell.angle_beta   90.00
_cell.angle_gamma   90.00
#
_symmetry.space_group_name_H-M   'P 1'
#
loop_
_entity.id
_entity.type
_entity.pdbx_description
1 polymer ?
#
loop_
_entity_poly.entity_id
_entity_poly.type
_entity_poly.pdbx_seq_one_letter_code
_entity_poly.pdbx_strand_id
1 'polypeptide(L)'
;MFHFRKMIRSFGYAIKGLGLIFKEEQSFRVQVAAAAVVVVVMFIFPTKNWEKVALILVMSWVLVLELINSILERIVDILKPRVHLGVEAVKDIMAAAVFIASFTALIIGLIIFIPYVRS
;
A
#
# COMPACT_ATOMS: atom_id res chain seq x y z
N MET A 1 27.28 9.77 19.83
CA MET A 1 27.10 8.31 20.02
C MET A 1 25.82 7.90 19.32
N PHE A 2 25.91 7.19 18.18
CA PHE A 2 24.74 6.71 17.45
C PHE A 2 23.88 5.84 18.37
N HIS A 3 22.65 6.26 18.64
CA HIS A 3 21.75 5.55 19.56
C HIS A 3 21.10 4.35 18.84
N PHE A 4 21.92 3.35 18.51
CA PHE A 4 21.51 2.13 17.80
C PHE A 4 20.33 1.42 18.51
N ARG A 5 20.30 1.47 19.85
CA ARG A 5 19.18 0.98 20.67
C ARG A 5 17.86 1.73 20.46
N LYS A 6 17.87 3.04 20.19
CA LYS A 6 16.64 3.79 19.86
C LYS A 6 16.15 3.44 18.46
N MET A 7 17.07 3.25 17.51
CA MET A 7 16.75 2.91 16.12
C MET A 7 16.12 1.51 16.01
N ILE A 8 16.68 0.50 16.68
CA ILE A 8 16.08 -0.85 16.75
C ILE A 8 14.67 -0.79 17.36
N ARG A 9 14.49 0.05 18.39
CA ARG A 9 13.18 0.23 19.05
C ARG A 9 12.15 0.90 18.12
N SER A 10 12.55 1.85 17.28
CA SER A 10 11.64 2.46 16.29
C SER A 10 11.23 1.49 15.20
N PHE A 11 12.12 0.59 14.75
CA PHE A 11 11.75 -0.50 13.85
C PHE A 11 10.73 -1.45 14.49
N GLY A 12 10.91 -1.79 15.77
CA GLY A 12 9.94 -2.60 16.52
C GLY A 12 8.54 -1.98 16.56
N TYR A 13 8.43 -0.65 16.74
CA TYR A 13 7.15 0.05 16.69
C TYR A 13 6.54 0.04 15.28
N ALA A 14 7.33 0.27 14.24
CA ALA A 14 6.87 0.24 12.86
C ALA A 14 6.34 -1.15 12.47
N ILE A 15 7.06 -2.22 12.80
CA ILE A 15 6.65 -3.61 12.55
C ILE A 15 5.36 -3.94 13.31
N LYS A 16 5.25 -3.51 14.56
CA LYS A 16 4.01 -3.69 15.34
C LYS A 16 2.82 -2.98 14.69
N GLY A 17 3.02 -1.76 14.19
CA GLY A 17 1.99 -1.01 13.47
C GLY A 17 1.56 -1.70 12.17
N LEU A 18 2.51 -2.19 11.38
CA LEU A 18 2.22 -2.96 10.17
C LEU A 18 1.48 -4.27 10.48
N GLY A 19 1.88 -4.97 11.55
CA GLY A 19 1.20 -6.19 12.00
C GLY A 19 -0.25 -5.95 12.44
N LEU A 20 -0.54 -4.79 13.05
CA LEU A 20 -1.90 -4.40 13.42
C LEU A 20 -2.77 -4.20 12.16
N ILE A 21 -2.31 -3.37 11.23
CA ILE A 21 -3.03 -3.08 9.98
C ILE A 21 -3.22 -4.37 9.16
N PHE A 22 -2.19 -5.21 9.05
CA PHE A 22 -2.31 -6.48 8.33
C PHE A 22 -3.37 -7.42 8.93
N LYS A 23 -3.57 -7.38 10.24
CA LYS A 23 -4.60 -8.19 10.91
C LYS A 23 -6.00 -7.61 10.72
N GLU A 24 -6.14 -6.30 10.80
CA GLU A 24 -7.43 -5.61 10.84
C GLU A 24 -7.98 -5.30 9.44
N GLU A 25 -7.13 -4.94 8.48
CA GLU A 25 -7.52 -4.44 7.16
C GLU A 25 -7.38 -5.52 6.07
N GLN A 26 -8.51 -6.00 5.54
CA GLN A 26 -8.51 -6.98 4.46
C GLN A 26 -7.91 -6.45 3.15
N SER A 27 -8.21 -5.20 2.80
CA SER A 27 -7.66 -4.48 1.64
C SER A 27 -6.14 -4.49 1.65
N PHE A 28 -5.53 -4.16 2.80
CA PHE A 28 -4.08 -4.16 2.98
C PHE A 28 -3.48 -5.55 2.74
N ARG A 29 -4.10 -6.62 3.26
CA ARG A 29 -3.63 -8.00 2.99
C ARG A 29 -3.65 -8.35 1.51
N VAL A 30 -4.70 -7.96 0.79
CA VAL A 30 -4.84 -8.21 -0.65
C VAL A 30 -3.75 -7.47 -1.42
N GLN A 31 -3.49 -6.20 -1.09
CA GLN A 31 -2.45 -5.41 -1.75
C GLN A 31 -1.05 -5.94 -1.46
N VAL A 32 -0.76 -6.38 -0.22
CA VAL A 32 0.52 -7.02 0.12
C VAL A 32 0.70 -8.33 -0.65
N ALA A 33 -0.35 -9.16 -0.75
CA ALA A 33 -0.29 -10.40 -1.54
C ALA A 33 -0.06 -10.12 -3.02
N ALA A 34 -0.77 -9.13 -3.60
CA ALA A 34 -0.56 -8.70 -4.98
C ALA A 34 0.86 -8.17 -5.21
N ALA A 35 1.39 -7.36 -4.28
CA ALA A 35 2.75 -6.86 -4.36
C ALA A 35 3.78 -8.01 -4.30
N ALA A 36 3.57 -9.00 -3.43
CA ALA A 36 4.43 -10.18 -3.37
C ALA A 36 4.44 -10.96 -4.69
N VAL A 37 3.27 -11.13 -5.33
CA VAL A 37 3.17 -11.76 -6.65
C VAL A 37 3.95 -10.96 -7.70
N VAL A 38 3.78 -9.64 -7.75
CA VAL A 38 4.50 -8.77 -8.70
C VAL A 38 6.02 -8.84 -8.48
N VAL A 39 6.48 -8.89 -7.22
CA VAL A 39 7.89 -9.07 -6.89
C VAL A 39 8.43 -10.40 -7.43
N VAL A 40 7.69 -11.50 -7.27
CA VAL A 40 8.10 -12.80 -7.82
C VAL A 40 8.16 -12.73 -9.36
N VAL A 41 7.11 -12.21 -9.98
CA VAL A 41 6.98 -12.13 -11.44
C VAL A 41 8.06 -11.24 -12.07
N MET A 42 8.42 -10.12 -11.44
CA MET A 42 9.49 -9.24 -11.98
C MET A 42 10.88 -9.87 -11.96
N PHE A 43 11.12 -10.88 -11.11
CA PHE A 43 12.37 -11.64 -11.10
C PHE A 43 12.34 -12.85 -12.04
N ILE A 44 11.16 -13.39 -12.34
CA ILE A 44 10.98 -14.46 -13.34
C ILE A 44 11.23 -13.91 -14.75
N PHE A 45 10.67 -12.75 -15.07
CA PHE A 45 10.91 -12.10 -16.35
C PHE A 45 12.24 -11.33 -16.37
N PRO A 46 12.90 -11.21 -17.55
CA PRO A 46 14.13 -10.43 -17.71
C PRO A 46 13.86 -8.91 -17.72
N THR A 47 13.12 -8.43 -16.72
CA THR A 47 12.76 -7.01 -16.58
C THR A 47 14.00 -6.14 -16.33
N LYS A 48 14.00 -4.95 -16.92
CA LYS A 48 15.09 -3.98 -16.80
C LYS A 48 15.09 -3.37 -15.39
N ASN A 49 16.26 -2.89 -14.95
CA ASN A 49 16.39 -2.31 -13.60
C ASN A 49 15.43 -1.13 -13.36
N TRP A 50 15.20 -0.29 -14.37
CA TRP A 50 14.26 0.85 -14.23
C TRP A 50 12.79 0.39 -14.13
N GLU A 51 12.43 -0.72 -14.76
CA GLU A 51 11.08 -1.31 -14.67
C GLU A 51 10.86 -1.86 -13.26
N LYS A 52 11.85 -2.55 -12.69
CA LYS A 52 11.82 -3.04 -11.30
C LYS A 52 11.66 -1.89 -10.30
N VAL A 53 12.40 -0.80 -10.50
CA VAL A 53 12.27 0.41 -9.67
C VAL A 53 10.86 0.99 -9.78
N ALA A 54 10.30 1.11 -10.99
CA ALA A 54 8.94 1.61 -11.18
C ALA A 54 7.88 0.73 -10.50
N LEU A 55 8.01 -0.61 -10.61
CA LEU A 55 7.13 -1.56 -9.92
C LEU A 55 7.22 -1.41 -8.40
N ILE A 56 8.43 -1.34 -7.83
CA ILE A 56 8.63 -1.16 -6.39
C ILE A 56 8.01 0.14 -5.90
N LEU A 57 8.18 1.24 -6.64
CA LEU A 57 7.62 2.54 -6.29
C LEU A 57 6.09 2.51 -6.32
N VAL A 58 5.48 1.94 -7.36
CA VAL A 58 4.02 1.95 -7.48
C VAL A 58 3.35 1.01 -6.46
N MET A 59 3.96 -0.14 -6.16
CA MET A 59 3.47 -1.02 -5.08
C MET A 59 3.58 -0.35 -3.70
N SER A 60 4.70 0.32 -3.44
CA SER A 60 4.89 1.07 -2.20
C SER A 60 3.89 2.21 -2.06
N TRP A 61 3.59 2.91 -3.17
CA TRP A 61 2.59 3.97 -3.20
C TRP A 61 1.20 3.48 -2.81
N VAL A 62 0.76 2.34 -3.35
CA VAL A 62 -0.53 1.72 -3.00
C VAL A 62 -0.59 1.39 -1.50
N LEU A 63 0.44 0.73 -0.97
CA LEU A 63 0.47 0.34 0.45
C LEU A 63 0.49 1.56 1.39
N VAL A 64 1.22 2.61 1.03
CA VAL A 64 1.25 3.85 1.82
C VAL A 64 -0.11 4.54 1.82
N LEU A 65 -0.79 4.59 0.67
CA LEU A 65 -2.13 5.17 0.61
C LEU A 65 -3.16 4.36 1.40
N GLU A 66 -3.07 3.03 1.39
CA GLU A 66 -3.91 2.18 2.23
C GLU A 66 -3.67 2.43 3.72
N LEU A 67 -2.41 2.58 4.14
CA LEU A 67 -2.09 2.95 5.52
C LEU A 67 -2.68 4.31 5.90
N ILE A 68 -2.58 5.31 5.02
CA ILE A 68 -3.19 6.63 5.23
C ILE A 68 -4.71 6.51 5.30
N ASN A 69 -5.32 5.70 4.44
CA ASN A 69 -6.76 5.42 4.45
C ASN A 69 -7.18 4.87 5.83
N SER A 70 -6.51 3.84 6.33
CA SER A 70 -6.83 3.25 7.64
C SER A 70 -6.56 4.21 8.82
N ILE A 71 -5.54 5.07 8.73
CA ILE A 71 -5.27 6.10 9.75
C ILE A 71 -6.42 7.10 9.80
N LEU A 72 -6.80 7.65 8.65
CA LEU A 72 -7.86 8.64 8.57
C LEU A 72 -9.22 8.04 8.96
N GLU A 73 -9.47 6.78 8.62
CA GLU A 73 -10.71 6.09 8.97
C GLU A 73 -10.88 6.01 10.49
N ARG A 74 -9.79 5.65 11.20
CA ARG A 74 -9.77 5.62 12.67
C ARG A 74 -9.94 7.01 13.27
N ILE A 75 -9.31 8.03 12.71
CA ILE A 75 -9.48 9.42 13.17
C ILE A 75 -10.95 9.84 13.05
N VAL A 76 -11.56 9.59 11.89
CA VAL A 76 -12.96 9.91 11.64
C VAL A 76 -13.89 9.13 12.58
N ASP A 77 -13.60 7.84 12.83
CA ASP A 77 -14.39 7.01 13.74
C ASP A 77 -14.25 7.43 15.22
N ILE A 78 -13.15 8.07 15.63
CA ILE A 78 -12.99 8.64 16.97
C ILE A 78 -13.80 9.95 17.12
N LEU A 79 -13.92 10.74 16.07
CA LEU A 79 -14.61 12.04 16.08
C LEU A 79 -16.15 11.94 15.94
N LYS A 80 -16.71 10.73 16.00
CA LYS A 80 -18.03 10.39 15.46
C LYS A 80 -19.31 10.84 16.20
N PRO A 81 -19.39 11.39 17.43
CA PRO A 81 -20.68 11.35 18.11
C PRO A 81 -21.80 12.26 17.55
N ARG A 82 -21.61 13.07 16.50
CA ARG A 82 -22.67 14.02 16.03
C ARG A 82 -22.83 14.29 14.52
N VAL A 83 -22.11 13.62 13.60
CA VAL A 83 -22.21 13.97 12.15
C VAL A 83 -22.16 12.71 11.29
N HIS A 84 -23.30 12.26 10.76
CA HIS A 84 -23.38 11.04 9.97
C HIS A 84 -23.03 11.25 8.49
N LEU A 85 -23.56 12.32 7.85
CA LEU A 85 -23.44 12.50 6.39
C LEU A 85 -22.03 12.88 5.90
N GLY A 86 -21.29 13.71 6.64
CA GLY A 86 -19.94 14.13 6.23
C GLY A 86 -18.89 13.03 6.39
N VAL A 87 -19.12 12.08 7.31
CA VAL A 87 -18.20 10.98 7.60
C VAL A 87 -18.19 9.97 6.46
N GLU A 88 -19.36 9.63 5.92
CA GLU A 88 -19.48 8.70 4.80
C GLU A 88 -18.77 9.25 3.55
N ALA A 89 -19.03 10.52 3.21
CA ALA A 89 -18.37 11.17 2.07
C ALA A 89 -16.85 11.19 2.19
N VAL A 90 -16.31 11.44 3.39
CA VAL A 90 -14.85 11.40 3.62
C VAL A 90 -14.30 9.98 3.43
N LYS A 91 -14.96 8.96 3.99
CA LYS A 91 -14.56 7.57 3.80
C LYS A 91 -14.58 7.16 2.33
N ASP A 92 -15.60 7.56 1.58
CA ASP A 92 -15.71 7.28 0.15
C ASP A 92 -14.56 7.91 -0.66
N ILE A 93 -14.21 9.16 -0.37
CA ILE A 93 -13.11 9.87 -1.04
C ILE A 93 -11.76 9.18 -0.75
N MET A 94 -11.54 8.75 0.49
CA MET A 94 -10.31 8.06 0.87
C MET A 94 -10.20 6.69 0.19
N ALA A 95 -11.30 5.93 0.12
CA ALA A 95 -11.35 4.68 -0.62
C ALA A 95 -11.10 4.89 -2.12
N ALA A 96 -11.64 5.97 -2.71
CA ALA A 96 -11.40 6.33 -4.10
C ALA A 96 -9.91 6.63 -4.38
N ALA A 97 -9.21 7.28 -3.44
CA ALA A 97 -7.78 7.55 -3.59
C ALA A 97 -6.93 6.27 -3.68
N VAL A 98 -7.22 5.29 -2.81
CA VAL A 98 -6.59 3.96 -2.85
C VAL A 98 -6.92 3.23 -4.15
N PHE A 99 -8.18 3.31 -4.60
CA PHE A 99 -8.63 2.70 -5.84
C PHE A 99 -7.85 3.23 -7.06
N ILE A 100 -7.73 4.55 -7.18
CA ILE A 100 -6.98 5.20 -8.27
C ILE A 100 -5.51 4.74 -8.25
N ALA A 101 -4.89 4.69 -7.07
CA ALA A 101 -3.52 4.22 -6.94
C ALA A 101 -3.35 2.75 -7.35
N SER A 102 -4.25 1.87 -6.90
CA SER A 102 -4.23 0.44 -7.24
C SER A 102 -4.47 0.22 -8.74
N PHE A 103 -5.37 0.99 -9.34
CA PHE A 103 -5.63 0.94 -10.78
C PHE A 103 -4.42 1.43 -11.59
N THR A 104 -3.75 2.47 -11.12
CA THR A 104 -2.52 2.99 -11.74
C THR A 104 -1.38 1.96 -11.66
N ALA A 105 -1.24 1.29 -10.52
CA ALA A 105 -0.30 0.18 -10.33
C ALA A 105 -0.57 -0.97 -11.31
N LEU A 106 -1.85 -1.32 -11.52
CA LEU A 106 -2.26 -2.32 -12.49
C LEU A 106 -1.84 -1.91 -13.92
N ILE A 107 -2.12 -0.69 -14.34
CA ILE A 107 -1.74 -0.19 -15.67
C ILE A 107 -0.23 -0.26 -15.88
N ILE A 108 0.56 0.22 -14.90
CA ILE A 108 2.03 0.19 -14.98
C ILE A 108 2.53 -1.26 -15.06
N GLY A 109 1.97 -2.15 -14.24
CA GLY A 109 2.28 -3.58 -14.28
C GLY A 109 2.00 -4.19 -15.66
N LEU A 110 0.87 -3.87 -16.27
CA LEU A 110 0.52 -4.34 -17.61
C LEU A 110 1.47 -3.79 -18.68
N ILE A 111 1.81 -2.50 -18.64
CA ILE A 111 2.75 -1.88 -19.58
C ILE A 111 4.12 -2.59 -19.52
N ILE A 112 4.57 -2.94 -18.31
CA ILE A 112 5.86 -3.60 -18.12
C ILE A 112 5.79 -5.08 -18.52
N PHE A 113 4.76 -5.83 -18.11
CA PHE A 113 4.73 -7.29 -18.27
C PHE A 113 4.18 -7.78 -19.61
N ILE A 114 3.28 -7.05 -20.29
CA ILE A 114 2.70 -7.47 -21.57
C ILE A 114 3.77 -7.79 -22.64
N PRO A 115 4.82 -6.95 -22.83
CA PRO A 115 5.88 -7.24 -23.79
C PRO A 115 6.59 -8.57 -23.51
N TYR A 116 6.85 -8.91 -22.24
CA TYR A 116 7.56 -10.14 -21.86
C TYR A 116 6.71 -11.40 -22.02
N VAL A 117 5.38 -11.29 -21.98
CA VAL A 117 4.47 -12.43 -22.18
C VAL A 117 4.25 -12.72 -23.67
N ARG A 118 4.36 -11.70 -24.52
CA ARG A 118 4.18 -11.82 -25.98
C ARG A 118 5.47 -12.12 -26.75
N SER A 119 6.61 -12.14 -26.07
CA SER A 119 7.94 -12.41 -26.64
C SER A 119 8.33 -13.85 -26.38
#